data_AF-A0AAW5EWJ3-F1
#
_entry.id   AF-A0AAW5EWJ3-F1
#
_cell.length_a   1.000
_cell.length_b   1.000
_cell.length_c   1.000
_cell.angle_alpha   90.00
_cell.angle_beta   90.00
_cell.angle_gamma   90.00
#
_symmetry.space_group_name_H-M   'P 1'
#
loop_
_entity.id
_entity.type
_entity.pdbx_description
1 polymer ?
#
loop_
_entity_poly.entity_id
_entity_poly.type
_entity_poly.pdbx_seq_one_letter_code
_entity_poly.pdbx_strand_id
1 'polypeptide(L)'
;IEQGAMALFGEKYGDEVRVVSMGGPEEGRAGWSIELCGGTHVRRTGDIGLFRITSESGVSSGVRRIEAVTGRAAENATVATEERLNQIAAMLRVPPAEAPERLAVMLEERKVMERQISDLQRKLASGSQAASSIEDING
;
A
#
# COMPACT_ATOMS: atom_id res chain seq x y z
N ILE A 1 16.13 -12.87 -33.77
CA ILE A 1 16.50 -12.36 -32.42
C ILE A 1 17.91 -11.72 -32.48
N GLU A 2 18.19 -10.93 -33.52
CA GLU A 2 19.53 -10.34 -33.75
C GLU A 2 19.71 -8.95 -33.10
N GLN A 3 18.62 -8.30 -32.69
CA GLN A 3 18.64 -6.93 -32.14
C GLN A 3 18.69 -6.86 -30.61
N GLY A 4 19.05 -7.95 -29.93
CA GLY A 4 19.18 -7.98 -28.46
C GLY A 4 17.86 -7.97 -27.68
N ALA A 5 16.73 -8.23 -28.35
CA ALA A 5 15.44 -8.41 -27.69
C ALA A 5 15.45 -9.66 -26.80
N MET A 6 14.99 -9.53 -25.56
CA MET A 6 14.90 -10.67 -24.64
C MET A 6 13.65 -11.48 -25.00
N ALA A 7 13.82 -12.72 -25.49
CA ALA A 7 12.69 -13.60 -25.73
C ALA A 7 12.08 -14.04 -24.39
N LEU A 8 10.92 -13.50 -24.05
CA LEU A 8 10.19 -13.91 -22.85
C LEU A 8 9.65 -15.33 -23.07
N PHE A 9 10.17 -16.24 -22.24
CA PHE A 9 9.75 -17.61 -21.92
C PHE A 9 8.74 -18.32 -22.85
N GLY A 10 9.18 -19.41 -23.49
CA GLY A 10 8.34 -20.56 -23.88
C GLY A 10 7.37 -20.38 -25.05
N GLU A 11 7.19 -19.17 -25.56
CA GLU A 11 6.30 -18.91 -26.70
C GLU A 11 6.98 -19.30 -28.03
N LYS A 12 6.27 -20.08 -28.84
CA LYS A 12 6.67 -20.36 -30.22
C LYS A 12 6.39 -19.12 -31.07
N TYR A 13 7.40 -18.27 -31.21
CA TYR A 13 7.35 -17.18 -32.17
C TYR A 13 7.42 -17.73 -33.60
N GLY A 14 6.72 -17.07 -34.54
CA GLY A 14 6.89 -17.36 -35.97
C GLY A 14 8.25 -16.89 -36.49
N ASP A 15 8.52 -17.14 -37.77
CA ASP A 15 9.81 -16.77 -38.39
C ASP A 15 10.02 -15.23 -38.42
N GLU A 16 8.94 -14.46 -38.41
CA GLU A 16 8.95 -13.00 -38.32
C GLU A 16 8.18 -12.50 -37.09
N VAL A 17 8.77 -11.53 -36.37
CA VAL A 17 8.19 -10.91 -35.18
C VAL A 17 8.35 -9.40 -35.19
N ARG A 18 7.39 -8.68 -34.60
CA ARG A 18 7.48 -7.24 -34.40
C ARG A 18 8.31 -6.92 -33.15
N VAL A 19 9.37 -6.15 -33.34
CA VAL A 19 10.22 -5.62 -32.27
C VAL A 19 9.81 -4.18 -31.97
N VAL A 20 9.73 -3.84 -30.69
CA VAL A 20 9.48 -2.47 -30.22
C VAL A 20 10.60 -2.08 -29.25
N SER A 21 11.19 -0.90 -29.45
CA SER A 21 12.24 -0.36 -28.57
C SER A 21 11.82 0.95 -27.89
N MET A 22 12.29 1.16 -26.68
CA MET A 22 11.99 2.31 -25.82
C MET A 22 13.28 2.79 -25.14
N GLY A 23 13.43 4.10 -24.94
CA GLY A 23 14.55 4.70 -24.19
C GLY A 23 15.71 5.27 -25.01
N GLY A 24 15.57 5.38 -26.34
CA GLY A 24 16.59 5.97 -27.22
C GLY A 24 17.80 5.05 -27.46
N PRO A 25 18.60 5.29 -28.51
CA PRO A 25 19.77 4.47 -28.79
C PRO A 25 20.87 4.73 -27.74
N GLU A 26 21.39 3.65 -27.18
CA GLU A 26 22.57 3.63 -26.30
C GLU A 26 23.58 2.63 -26.87
N GLU A 27 24.87 3.00 -26.88
CA GLU A 27 26.02 2.24 -27.40
C GLU A 27 25.73 0.79 -27.86
N GLY A 28 25.43 0.64 -29.16
CA GLY A 28 25.21 -0.67 -29.79
C GLY A 28 23.82 -1.28 -29.61
N ARG A 29 22.85 -0.57 -29.02
CA ARG A 29 21.45 -0.99 -28.82
C ARG A 29 20.47 0.05 -29.34
N ALA A 30 19.36 -0.42 -29.91
CA ALA A 30 18.30 0.43 -30.46
C ALA A 30 17.39 1.08 -29.39
N GLY A 31 17.58 0.72 -28.11
CA GLY A 31 16.74 1.13 -26.99
C GLY A 31 17.27 0.59 -25.66
N TRP A 32 16.89 1.25 -24.57
CA TRP A 32 17.05 0.72 -23.21
C TRP A 32 16.25 -0.56 -22.99
N SER A 33 14.98 -0.56 -23.41
CA SER A 33 14.09 -1.73 -23.38
C SER A 33 13.72 -2.10 -24.82
N ILE A 34 13.91 -3.39 -25.15
CA ILE A 34 13.63 -3.94 -26.48
C ILE A 34 12.82 -5.20 -26.28
N GLU A 35 11.58 -5.17 -26.76
CA GLU A 35 10.58 -6.20 -26.50
C GLU A 35 9.97 -6.72 -27.80
N LEU A 36 9.49 -7.96 -27.76
CA LEU A 36 8.66 -8.55 -28.81
C LEU A 36 7.19 -8.26 -28.47
N CYS A 37 6.55 -7.33 -29.17
CA CYS A 37 5.17 -6.94 -28.85
C CYS A 37 4.33 -6.66 -30.11
N GLY A 38 3.21 -7.37 -30.22
CA GLY A 38 2.20 -7.17 -31.27
C GLY A 38 1.12 -6.13 -30.93
N GLY A 39 1.13 -5.59 -29.70
CA GLY A 39 0.09 -4.66 -29.22
C GLY A 39 0.25 -3.22 -29.74
N THR A 40 -0.70 -2.37 -29.38
CA THR A 40 -0.64 -0.93 -29.65
C THR A 40 0.34 -0.24 -28.71
N HIS A 41 1.13 0.70 -29.24
CA HIS A 41 2.06 1.51 -28.45
C HIS A 41 1.81 3.00 -28.67
N VAL A 42 2.20 3.78 -27.67
CA VAL A 42 2.31 5.24 -27.80
C VAL A 42 3.51 5.63 -28.67
N ARG A 43 3.56 6.89 -29.13
CA ARG A 43 4.65 7.38 -29.99
C ARG A 43 5.94 7.64 -29.22
N ARG A 44 5.81 8.10 -27.97
CA ARG A 44 6.94 8.34 -27.05
C ARG A 44 6.53 8.01 -25.63
N THR A 45 7.47 7.63 -24.77
CA THR A 45 7.22 7.21 -23.39
C THR A 45 6.50 8.28 -22.55
N GLY A 46 6.77 9.56 -22.83
CA GLY A 46 6.09 10.67 -22.15
C GLY A 46 4.57 10.71 -22.35
N ASP A 47 4.05 10.09 -23.41
CA ASP A 47 2.60 10.03 -23.67
C ASP A 47 1.88 9.07 -22.71
N ILE A 48 2.61 8.21 -21.98
CA ILE A 48 2.07 7.33 -20.92
C ILE A 48 1.63 8.15 -19.70
N GLY A 49 2.26 9.30 -19.46
CA GLY A 49 2.00 10.16 -18.31
C GLY A 49 2.49 9.57 -16.99
N LEU A 50 1.81 9.91 -15.89
CA LEU A 50 2.13 9.43 -14.55
C LEU A 50 2.10 7.89 -14.52
N PHE A 51 3.16 7.28 -14.00
CA PHE A 51 3.23 5.84 -13.73
C PHE A 51 3.22 5.63 -12.22
N ARG A 52 2.25 4.86 -11.71
CA ARG A 52 2.08 4.62 -10.28
C ARG A 52 2.02 3.13 -10.01
N ILE A 53 2.95 2.64 -9.18
CA ILE A 53 2.89 1.30 -8.60
C ILE A 53 1.80 1.30 -7.52
N THR A 54 0.87 0.35 -7.62
CA THR A 54 -0.24 0.17 -6.67
C THR A 54 0.04 -0.93 -5.67
N SER A 55 0.76 -1.98 -6.08
CA SER A 55 1.15 -3.08 -5.19
C SER A 55 2.43 -3.76 -5.68
N GLU A 56 3.13 -4.38 -4.74
CA GLU A 56 4.24 -5.28 -5.02
C GLU A 56 4.09 -6.52 -4.12
N SER A 57 4.26 -7.71 -4.68
CA SER A 57 4.14 -8.97 -3.94
C SER A 57 5.14 -10.03 -4.42
N GLY A 58 5.59 -10.90 -3.51
CA GLY A 58 6.41 -12.07 -3.86
C GLY A 58 5.56 -13.19 -4.47
N VAL A 59 6.00 -13.77 -5.57
CA VAL A 59 5.31 -14.88 -6.24
C VAL A 59 6.04 -16.22 -6.00
N SER A 60 7.37 -16.21 -6.10
CA SER A 60 8.25 -17.34 -5.84
C SER A 60 9.67 -16.84 -5.54
N SER A 61 10.62 -17.75 -5.26
CA SER A 61 12.02 -17.37 -4.99
C SER A 61 12.59 -16.55 -6.16
N GLY A 62 12.98 -15.30 -5.87
CA GLY A 62 13.53 -14.38 -6.87
C GLY A 62 12.51 -13.72 -7.81
N VAL A 63 11.20 -13.99 -7.66
CA VAL A 63 10.15 -13.46 -8.56
C VAL A 63 9.18 -12.56 -7.81
N ARG A 64 8.97 -11.35 -8.34
CA ARG A 64 8.06 -10.34 -7.79
C ARG A 64 7.01 -9.94 -8.82
N ARG A 65 5.78 -9.76 -8.37
CA ARG A 65 4.68 -9.17 -9.14
C ARG A 65 4.55 -7.71 -8.75
N ILE A 66 4.65 -6.85 -9.76
CA ILE A 66 4.41 -5.41 -9.63
C ILE A 66 3.09 -5.12 -10.33
N GLU A 67 2.15 -4.50 -9.63
CA GLU A 67 0.92 -3.97 -10.22
C GLU A 67 1.04 -2.45 -10.29
N ALA A 68 0.68 -1.88 -11.45
CA ALA A 68 0.79 -0.46 -11.69
C ALA A 68 -0.32 0.03 -12.62
N VAL A 69 -0.65 1.31 -12.49
CA VAL A 69 -1.56 2.04 -13.38
C VAL A 69 -0.84 3.26 -13.95
N THR A 70 -1.31 3.76 -15.09
CA THR A 70 -0.71 4.91 -15.77
C THR A 70 -1.74 5.97 -16.17
N GLY A 71 -1.26 7.16 -16.55
CA GLY A 71 -2.07 8.28 -17.02
C GLY A 71 -3.16 8.68 -16.04
N ARG A 72 -4.38 8.92 -16.54
CA ARG A 72 -5.55 9.32 -15.73
C ARG A 72 -5.88 8.33 -14.61
N ALA A 73 -5.66 7.04 -14.82
CA ALA A 73 -5.90 6.04 -13.77
C ALA A 73 -4.92 6.22 -12.60
N ALA A 74 -3.66 6.56 -12.89
CA ALA A 74 -2.66 6.87 -11.87
C ALA A 74 -2.95 8.19 -11.14
N GLU A 75 -3.41 9.21 -11.86
CA GLU A 75 -3.83 10.49 -11.28
C GLU A 75 -5.00 10.28 -10.33
N ASN A 76 -6.07 9.61 -10.77
CA ASN A 76 -7.23 9.30 -9.95
C ASN A 76 -6.86 8.47 -8.71
N ALA A 77 -5.97 7.49 -8.85
CA ALA A 77 -5.49 6.69 -7.72
C ALA A 77 -4.70 7.54 -6.70
N THR A 78 -3.96 8.54 -7.17
CA THR A 78 -3.23 9.48 -6.32
C THR A 78 -4.18 10.39 -5.56
N VAL A 79 -5.13 11.02 -6.26
CA VAL A 79 -6.17 11.87 -5.64
C VAL A 79 -6.97 11.08 -4.61
N ALA A 80 -7.44 9.88 -4.95
CA ALA A 80 -8.19 9.04 -4.01
C ALA A 80 -7.38 8.64 -2.76
N THR A 81 -6.05 8.54 -2.88
CA THR A 81 -5.18 8.28 -1.73
C THR A 81 -5.07 9.52 -0.84
N GLU A 82 -4.90 10.70 -1.45
CA GLU A 82 -4.85 11.98 -0.76
C GLU A 82 -6.17 12.30 -0.04
N GLU A 83 -7.31 12.09 -0.69
CA GLU A 83 -8.64 12.28 -0.10
C GLU A 83 -8.85 11.42 1.15
N ARG A 84 -8.44 10.15 1.12
CA ARG A 84 -8.52 9.25 2.29
C ARG A 84 -7.64 9.75 3.43
N LEU A 85 -6.42 10.21 3.14
CA LEU A 85 -5.53 10.76 4.15
C LEU A 85 -6.13 12.04 4.77
N ASN A 86 -6.69 12.92 3.95
CA ASN A 86 -7.37 14.13 4.41
C ASN A 86 -8.60 13.82 5.27
N GLN A 87 -9.38 12.80 4.92
CA GLN A 87 -10.50 12.34 5.74
C GLN A 87 -10.03 11.83 7.12
N ILE A 88 -8.98 11.01 7.16
CA ILE A 88 -8.39 10.52 8.42
C ILE A 88 -7.89 11.69 9.27
N ALA A 89 -7.16 12.62 8.66
CA ALA A 89 -6.63 13.80 9.33
C ALA A 89 -7.73 14.69 9.92
N ALA A 90 -8.83 14.89 9.18
CA ALA A 90 -10.00 15.63 9.63
C ALA A 90 -10.69 14.95 10.83
N MET A 91 -10.80 13.61 10.83
CA MET A 91 -11.32 12.85 11.97
C MET A 91 -10.45 13.03 13.22
N LEU A 92 -9.13 13.08 13.03
CA LEU A 92 -8.14 13.29 14.09
C LEU A 92 -7.98 14.76 14.50
N ARG A 93 -8.56 15.70 13.73
CA ARG A 93 -8.46 17.15 13.88
C ARG A 93 -7.02 17.66 13.87
N VAL A 94 -6.21 17.11 12.98
CA VAL A 94 -4.81 17.52 12.77
C VAL A 94 -4.53 17.69 11.28
N PRO A 95 -3.45 18.40 10.89
CA PRO A 95 -2.97 18.41 9.52
C PRO A 95 -2.63 16.99 9.00
N PRO A 96 -2.77 16.70 7.69
CA PRO A 96 -2.47 15.38 7.12
C PRO A 96 -1.09 14.83 7.44
N ALA A 97 -0.08 15.70 7.51
CA ALA A 97 1.29 15.32 7.85
C ALA A 97 1.43 14.79 9.28
N GLU A 98 0.59 15.25 10.20
CA GLU A 98 0.60 14.87 11.62
C GLU A 98 -0.34 13.69 11.93
N ALA A 99 -1.20 13.32 10.98
CA ALA A 99 -2.20 12.26 11.16
C ALA A 99 -1.60 10.92 11.63
N PRO A 100 -0.46 10.42 11.09
CA PRO A 100 0.14 9.18 11.56
C PRO A 100 0.58 9.24 13.04
N GLU A 101 1.20 10.34 13.45
CA GLU A 101 1.67 10.53 14.82
C GLU A 101 0.49 10.65 15.80
N ARG A 102 -0.52 11.46 15.45
CA ARG A 102 -1.72 11.58 16.28
C ARG A 102 -2.45 10.25 16.44
N LEU A 103 -2.54 9.46 15.37
CA LEU A 103 -3.12 8.11 15.43
C LEU A 103 -2.32 7.19 16.35
N ALA A 104 -0.99 7.23 16.30
CA ALA A 104 -0.14 6.42 17.18
C ALA A 104 -0.36 6.77 18.66
N VAL A 105 -0.44 8.05 18.99
CA VAL A 105 -0.76 8.52 20.36
C VAL A 105 -2.14 8.02 20.79
N MET A 106 -3.17 8.17 19.95
CA MET A 106 -4.53 7.70 20.27
C MET A 106 -4.59 6.18 20.49
N LEU A 107 -3.83 5.39 19.74
CA LEU A 107 -3.77 3.95 19.93
C LEU A 107 -3.14 3.58 21.28
N GLU A 108 -2.15 4.34 21.76
CA GLU A 108 -1.54 4.10 23.06
C GLU A 108 -2.46 4.56 24.21
N GLU A 109 -3.08 5.74 24.08
CA GLU A 109 -4.13 6.22 24.99
C GLU A 109 -5.24 5.17 25.13
N ARG A 110 -5.67 4.55 24.02
CA ARG A 110 -6.67 3.47 24.03
C ARG A 110 -6.23 2.28 24.87
N LYS A 111 -4.99 1.80 24.72
CA LYS A 111 -4.48 0.67 25.53
C LYS A 111 -4.42 1.02 27.02
N VAL A 112 -4.04 2.25 27.36
CA VAL A 112 -4.01 2.71 28.76
C VAL A 112 -5.43 2.74 29.34
N MET A 113 -6.39 3.28 28.60
CA MET A 113 -7.80 3.29 29.02
C MET A 113 -8.35 1.87 29.18
N GLU A 114 -8.06 0.94 28.27
CA GLU A 114 -8.46 -0.47 28.37
C GLU A 114 -7.93 -1.13 29.67
N ARG A 115 -6.68 -0.84 30.05
CA ARG A 115 -6.09 -1.33 31.33
C ARG A 115 -6.80 -0.72 32.55
N GLN A 116 -7.03 0.58 32.53
CA GLN A 116 -7.72 1.29 33.62
C GLN A 116 -9.15 0.75 33.82
N ILE A 117 -9.88 0.47 32.73
CA ILE A 117 -11.21 -0.14 32.78
C ILE A 117 -11.15 -1.51 33.46
N SER A 118 -10.20 -2.37 33.04
CA SER A 118 -9.99 -3.69 33.67
C SER A 118 -9.70 -3.57 35.17
N ASP A 119 -8.83 -2.63 35.57
CA ASP A 119 -8.47 -2.44 36.97
C ASP A 119 -9.64 -1.90 37.81
N LEU A 120 -10.42 -0.96 37.27
CA LEU A 120 -11.62 -0.45 37.93
C LEU A 120 -12.70 -1.53 38.10
N GLN A 121 -12.90 -2.38 37.08
CA GLN A 121 -13.82 -3.52 37.16
C GLN A 121 -13.39 -4.51 38.26
N ARG A 122 -12.09 -4.81 38.38
CA ARG A 122 -11.56 -5.64 39.47
C ARG A 122 -11.82 -5.01 40.84
N LYS A 123 -11.56 -3.71 40.98
CA LYS A 123 -11.77 -2.99 42.25
C LYS A 123 -13.25 -2.98 42.67
N LEU A 124 -14.18 -2.77 41.73
CA LEU A 124 -15.62 -2.82 41.98
C LEU A 124 -16.09 -4.22 42.40
N ALA A 125 -15.57 -5.28 41.75
CA ALA A 125 -15.87 -6.65 42.12
C ALA A 125 -15.34 -7.00 43.53
N SER A 126 -14.14 -6.52 43.89
CA SER A 126 -13.60 -6.71 45.25
C SER A 126 -14.27 -5.83 46.31
N GLY A 127 -14.79 -4.65 45.94
CA GLY A 127 -15.49 -3.74 46.86
C GLY A 127 -16.83 -4.28 47.37
N SER A 128 -17.42 -5.26 46.67
CA SER A 128 -18.64 -5.94 47.10
C SER A 128 -18.39 -6.93 48.26
N GLN A 129 -17.13 -7.32 48.54
CA GLN A 129 -16.80 -8.13 49.73
C GLN A 129 -16.67 -7.30 51.01
N ALA A 130 -16.41 -5.99 50.93
CA ALA A 130 -16.29 -5.14 52.11
C ALA A 130 -17.65 -4.80 52.77
N ALA A 131 -18.77 -5.09 52.10
CA ALA A 131 -20.11 -4.93 52.65
C ALA A 131 -20.62 -6.16 53.42
N SER A 132 -19.88 -7.28 53.44
CA SER A 132 -20.28 -8.50 54.16
C SER A 132 -19.77 -8.59 55.60
N SER A 133 -19.16 -7.52 56.12
CA SER A 133 -18.74 -7.41 57.53
C SER A 133 -19.63 -6.42 58.31
N ILE A 134 -20.94 -6.42 58.04
CA ILE A 134 -21.92 -5.86 58.97
C ILE A 134 -22.09 -6.89 60.08
N GLU A 135 -21.38 -6.71 61.19
CA GLU A 135 -21.68 -7.43 62.43
C GLU A 135 -23.05 -6.95 62.95
N ASP A 136 -23.94 -7.91 63.14
CA ASP A 136 -25.24 -7.70 63.78
C ASP A 136 -25.00 -7.46 65.28
N ILE A 137 -25.11 -6.21 65.72
CA ILE A 137 -25.00 -5.85 67.13
C ILE A 137 -26.40 -6.00 67.75
N ASN A 138 -26.72 -7.24 68.15
CA ASN A 138 -27.79 -7.68 69.07
C ASN A 138 -29.08 -6.84 69.12
N GLY A 139 -30.15 -7.42 68.57
CA GLY A 139 -31.52 -7.31 69.06
C GLY A 139 -32.19 -8.67 69.08
#